data_AF-A0A182E3T6-F1
#
_entry.id   AF-A0A182E3T6-F1
#
_cell.length_a   1.000
_cell.length_b   1.000
_cell.length_c   1.000
_cell.angle_alpha   90.00
_cell.angle_beta   90.00
_cell.angle_gamma   90.00
#
_symmetry.space_group_name_H-M   'P 1'
#
loop_
_entity.id
_entity.type
_entity.pdbx_description
1 polymer ?
#
loop_
_entity_poly.entity_id
_entity_poly.type
_entity_poly.pdbx_seq_one_letter_code
_entity_poly.pdbx_strand_id
1 'polypeptide(L)'
;MIHAPGMNPLVRTDKNGKTCRINLTIPVCRGFCPTYEYGTHEFPHRSQKSEVCVPEGGKFETITLTECDDDAEPEIRTVTILRGGKCVCKTCDKVLMNCMKNSLFN
;
A
#
# COMPACT_ATOMS: atom_id res chain seq x y z
N MET A 1 1.03 -6.89 13.76
CA MET A 1 1.10 -6.24 12.44
C MET A 1 0.41 -7.16 11.45
N ILE A 2 -0.40 -6.62 10.54
CA ILE A 2 -1.11 -7.40 9.52
C ILE A 2 -0.26 -7.38 8.24
N HIS A 3 -0.20 -8.51 7.55
CA HIS A 3 0.60 -8.70 6.34
C HIS A 3 -0.29 -8.59 5.11
N ALA A 4 0.26 -8.09 4.00
CA ALA A 4 -0.45 -8.04 2.72
C ALA A 4 -0.88 -9.46 2.30
N PRO A 5 -2.19 -9.78 2.27
CA PRO A 5 -2.67 -11.10 1.86
C PRO A 5 -2.41 -11.29 0.36
N GLY A 6 -1.95 -12.49 -0.04
CA GLY A 6 -1.70 -12.82 -1.45
C GLY A 6 -0.42 -12.24 -2.06
N MET A 7 0.37 -11.45 -1.31
CA MET A 7 1.62 -10.85 -1.79
C MET A 7 2.88 -11.63 -1.38
N ASN A 8 2.73 -12.81 -0.78
CA ASN A 8 3.84 -13.66 -0.36
C ASN A 8 3.80 -15.01 -1.11
N PRO A 9 4.83 -15.39 -1.88
CA PRO A 9 6.07 -14.65 -2.13
C PRO A 9 5.83 -13.41 -3.01
N LEU A 10 6.62 -12.36 -2.78
CA LEU A 10 6.66 -11.22 -3.69
C LEU A 10 7.47 -11.64 -4.92
N VAL A 11 6.84 -11.63 -6.09
CA VAL A 11 7.47 -11.98 -7.37
C VAL A 11 7.59 -10.75 -8.24
N ARG A 12 8.78 -10.47 -8.77
CA ARG A 12 9.03 -9.47 -9.81
C ARG A 12 9.48 -10.17 -11.08
N THR A 13 8.90 -9.77 -12.20
CA THR A 13 9.20 -10.32 -13.52
C THR A 13 9.80 -9.24 -14.40
N ASP A 14 10.89 -9.56 -15.08
CA ASP A 14 11.56 -8.71 -16.05
C ASP A 14 10.95 -8.86 -17.46
N LYS A 15 11.30 -7.97 -18.39
CA LYS A 15 10.88 -8.00 -19.80
C LYS A 15 11.24 -9.32 -20.50
N ASN A 16 12.33 -9.96 -20.06
CA ASN A 16 12.81 -11.23 -20.59
C ASN A 16 12.12 -12.46 -19.96
N GLY A 17 11.09 -12.25 -19.12
CA GLY A 17 10.35 -13.32 -18.44
C GLY A 17 11.09 -13.93 -17.24
N LYS A 18 12.25 -13.40 -16.87
CA LYS A 18 13.03 -13.79 -15.69
C LYS A 18 12.37 -13.29 -14.42
N THR A 19 12.42 -14.07 -13.36
CA THR A 19 11.75 -13.77 -12.09
C THR A 19 12.71 -13.68 -10.92
N CYS A 20 12.41 -12.76 -10.02
CA CYS A 20 13.00 -12.67 -8.69
C CYS A 20 11.90 -12.80 -7.63
N ARG A 21 12.17 -13.56 -6.57
CA ARG A 21 11.22 -13.87 -5.49
C ARG A 21 11.83 -13.61 -4.13
N ILE A 22 10.99 -13.21 -3.19
CA ILE A 22 11.35 -13.12 -1.77
C ILE A 22 10.12 -13.40 -0.91
N ASN A 23 10.35 -14.16 0.18
CA ASN A 23 9.37 -14.28 1.25
C ASN A 23 9.44 -13.04 2.15
N LEU A 24 8.79 -11.96 1.71
CA LEU A 24 8.79 -10.69 2.42
C LEU A 24 7.44 -10.40 3.03
N THR A 25 7.48 -10.06 4.31
CA THR A 25 6.32 -9.62 5.05
C THR A 25 6.18 -8.10 4.95
N ILE A 26 5.21 -7.63 4.16
CA ILE A 26 4.93 -6.20 4.00
C ILE A 26 3.88 -5.77 5.03
N PRO A 27 4.20 -4.84 5.93
CA PRO A 27 3.23 -4.32 6.89
C PRO A 27 2.18 -3.48 6.16
N VAL A 28 0.90 -3.76 6.38
CA VAL A 28 -0.21 -3.00 5.80
C VAL A 28 -1.10 -2.40 6.87
N CYS A 29 -1.71 -1.26 6.55
CA CYS A 29 -2.76 -0.67 7.37
C CYS A 29 -4.12 -1.24 7.00
N ARG A 30 -4.80 -1.80 7.99
CA ARG A 30 -6.14 -2.37 7.85
C ARG A 30 -6.91 -2.12 9.14
N GLY A 31 -8.11 -1.60 9.01
CA GLY A 31 -8.98 -1.28 10.14
C GLY A 31 -10.18 -0.47 9.70
N PHE A 32 -10.97 -0.04 10.69
CA PHE A 32 -12.12 0.83 10.49
C PHE A 32 -11.78 2.26 10.93
N CYS A 33 -12.23 3.24 10.15
CA CYS A 33 -12.14 4.65 10.49
C CYS A 33 -13.53 5.24 10.70
N PRO A 34 -13.73 6.09 11.71
CA PRO A 34 -15.02 6.74 11.95
C PRO A 34 -15.29 7.75 10.83
N THR A 35 -16.43 7.57 10.17
CA THR A 35 -16.94 8.48 9.14
C THR A 35 -18.33 8.98 9.53
N TYR A 36 -18.70 10.15 9.02
CA TYR A 36 -20.05 10.68 9.23
C TYR A 36 -20.50 11.53 8.05
N GLU A 37 -21.81 11.64 7.93
CA GLU A 37 -22.51 12.51 6.99
C GLU A 37 -23.70 13.10 7.73
N TYR A 38 -23.86 14.42 7.67
CA TYR A 38 -25.05 15.09 8.20
C TYR A 38 -25.52 16.18 7.22
N GLY A 39 -26.84 16.37 7.19
CA GLY A 39 -27.47 17.44 6.42
C GLY A 39 -27.39 18.77 7.15
N THR A 40 -27.23 19.85 6.40
CA THR A 40 -27.27 21.23 6.92
C THR A 40 -28.33 22.02 6.16
N HIS A 41 -28.99 22.96 6.85
CA HIS A 41 -29.96 23.86 6.21
C HIS A 41 -29.30 24.94 5.36
N GLU A 42 -28.03 25.24 5.63
CA GLU A 42 -27.20 26.18 4.88
C GLU A 42 -26.36 25.48 3.80
N PHE A 43 -26.06 26.20 2.72
CA PHE A 43 -25.24 25.69 1.63
C PHE A 43 -23.76 25.58 2.05
N PRO A 44 -23.05 24.46 1.75
CA PRO A 44 -23.55 23.25 1.09
C PRO A 44 -24.46 22.44 2.01
N HIS A 45 -25.58 21.94 1.51
CA HIS A 45 -26.62 21.22 2.28
C HIS A 45 -26.18 19.89 2.93
N ARG A 46 -24.90 19.55 2.80
CA ARG A 46 -24.28 18.35 3.32
C ARG A 46 -22.88 18.65 3.80
N SER A 47 -22.60 18.20 5.02
CA SER A 47 -21.25 18.06 5.55
C SER A 47 -20.91 16.59 5.72
N GLN A 48 -19.74 16.19 5.22
CA GLN A 48 -19.27 14.80 5.29
C GLN A 48 -17.81 14.74 5.71
N LYS A 49 -17.50 13.75 6.54
CA LYS A 49 -16.14 13.38 6.91
C LYS A 49 -15.87 11.96 6.41
N SER A 50 -15.03 11.87 5.38
CA SER A 50 -14.59 10.60 4.81
C SER A 50 -13.09 10.45 5.05
N GLU A 51 -12.74 9.58 5.99
CA GLU A 51 -11.37 9.19 6.31
C GLU A 51 -11.13 7.73 5.93
N VAL A 52 -9.90 7.45 5.50
CA VAL A 52 -9.42 6.11 5.16
C VAL A 52 -8.27 5.73 6.08
N CYS A 53 -8.11 4.43 6.34
CA CYS A 53 -7.00 3.90 7.13
C CYS A 53 -5.75 3.83 6.24
N VAL A 54 -4.73 4.60 6.58
CA VAL A 54 -3.51 4.73 5.76
C VAL A 54 -2.26 4.76 6.62
N PRO A 55 -1.11 4.34 6.08
CA PRO A 55 0.15 4.49 6.77
C PRO A 55 0.57 5.97 6.81
N GLU A 56 1.10 6.38 7.95
CA GLU A 56 1.68 7.70 8.16
C GLU A 56 3.05 7.58 8.82
N GLY A 57 3.99 8.39 8.32
CA GLY A 57 5.39 8.29 8.65
C GLY A 57 6.03 7.00 8.13
N GLY A 58 7.07 6.54 8.83
CA GLY A 58 7.89 5.40 8.41
C GLY A 58 9.05 5.82 7.51
N LYS A 59 9.85 4.83 7.10
CA LYS A 59 10.97 4.98 6.18
C LYS A 59 10.85 3.98 5.05
N PHE A 60 11.19 4.42 3.84
CA PHE A 60 11.33 3.53 2.71
C PHE A 60 12.64 2.76 2.85
N GLU A 61 12.55 1.44 2.89
CA GLU A 61 13.69 0.54 2.93
C GLU A 61 13.75 -0.23 1.62
N THR A 62 14.93 -0.26 1.01
CA THR A 62 15.21 -1.06 -0.19
C THR A 62 15.68 -2.44 0.24
N ILE A 63 14.97 -3.47 -0.23
CA ILE A 63 15.21 -4.87 0.10
C ILE A 63 15.61 -5.60 -1.17
N THR A 64 16.69 -6.38 -1.08
CA THR A 64 17.18 -7.21 -2.17
C THR A 64 16.43 -8.55 -2.17
N LEU A 65 15.93 -8.98 -3.33
CA LEU A 65 15.28 -10.27 -3.48
C LEU A 65 16.33 -11.40 -3.43
N THR A 66 15.96 -12.53 -2.81
CA THR A 66 16.90 -13.61 -2.50
C THR A 66 16.94 -14.70 -3.56
N GLU A 67 15.85 -14.93 -4.27
CA GLU A 67 15.70 -16.02 -5.25
C GLU A 67 15.49 -15.44 -6.64
N CYS A 68 16.57 -15.31 -7.43
CA CYS A 68 16.51 -14.77 -8.79
C CYS A 68 16.99 -15.79 -9.81
N ASP A 69 16.35 -15.81 -10.98
CA ASP A 69 16.82 -16.58 -12.13
C ASP A 69 18.18 -16.05 -12.63
N ASP A 70 19.00 -16.94 -13.19
CA ASP A 70 20.28 -16.58 -13.82
C ASP A 70 20.06 -15.54 -14.93
N ASP A 71 20.91 -14.50 -14.94
CA ASP A 71 20.85 -13.32 -15.81
C ASP A 71 19.63 -12.38 -15.60
N ALA A 72 18.94 -12.46 -14.45
CA ALA A 72 17.89 -11.50 -14.11
C ALA A 72 18.43 -10.05 -14.05
N GLU A 73 17.74 -9.12 -14.72
CA GLU A 73 18.08 -7.69 -14.75
C GLU A 73 18.18 -7.10 -13.31
N PRO A 74 19.13 -6.18 -13.07
CA PRO A 74 19.37 -5.63 -11.74
C PRO A 74 18.16 -4.85 -11.18
N GLU A 75 17.30 -4.32 -12.06
CA GLU A 75 16.11 -3.56 -11.67
C GLU A 75 15.06 -4.42 -10.94
N ILE A 76 14.96 -5.71 -11.25
CA ILE A 76 14.01 -6.62 -10.59
C ILE A 76 14.56 -7.25 -9.31
N ARG A 77 15.83 -7.00 -8.97
CA ARG A 77 16.49 -7.55 -7.77
C ARG A 77 16.24 -6.77 -6.50
N THR A 78 15.63 -5.58 -6.59
CA THR A 78 15.31 -4.77 -5.41
C THR A 78 13.85 -4.35 -5.39
N VAL A 79 13.31 -4.22 -4.19
CA VAL A 79 11.99 -3.65 -3.93
C VAL A 79 12.10 -2.63 -2.82
N THR A 80 11.40 -1.50 -2.96
CA THR A 80 11.31 -0.50 -1.92
C THR A 80 9.98 -0.65 -1.19
N ILE A 81 10.02 -0.83 0.13
CA ILE A 81 8.82 -0.94 0.96
C ILE A 81 8.83 0.08 2.08
N LEU A 82 7.64 0.48 2.54
CA LEU A 82 7.49 1.36 3.69
C LEU A 82 7.50 0.54 4.99
N ARG A 83 8.41 0.86 5.92
CA ARG A 83 8.51 0.23 7.24
C ARG A 83 8.44 1.25 8.37
N GLY A 84 7.93 0.80 9.52
CA GLY A 84 7.84 1.62 10.74
C GLY A 84 6.77 2.71 10.71
N GLY A 85 5.88 2.72 9.70
CA GLY A 85 4.73 3.62 9.67
C GLY A 85 3.67 3.24 10.72
N LYS A 86 2.92 4.24 11.18
CA LYS A 86 1.74 4.03 12.04
C LYS A 86 0.48 4.12 11.18
N CYS A 87 -0.55 3.38 11.53
CA CYS A 87 -1.84 3.48 10.83
C CYS A 87 -2.70 4.54 11.47
N VAL A 88 -3.18 5.48 10.65
CA VAL A 88 -4.01 6.60 11.08
C VAL A 88 -5.23 6.72 10.17
N CYS A 89 -6.29 7.36 10.68
CA CYS A 89 -7.45 7.75 9.89
C CYS A 89 -7.23 9.17 9.38
N LYS A 90 -7.15 9.33 8.06
CA LYS A 90 -7.05 10.65 7.44
C LYS A 90 -7.75 10.69 6.09
N THR A 91 -8.01 11.89 5.60
CA THR A 91 -8.51 12.07 4.24
C THR A 91 -7.48 11.53 3.25
N CYS A 92 -7.98 10.81 2.24
CA CYS A 92 -7.11 10.25 1.22
C CYS A 92 -6.48 11.37 0.37
N ASP A 93 -5.15 11.44 0.38
CA ASP A 93 -4.39 12.43 -0.37
C ASP A 93 -4.13 11.95 -1.79
N LYS A 94 -4.88 12.48 -2.77
CA LYS A 94 -4.77 12.07 -4.17
C LYS A 94 -3.39 12.34 -4.80
N VAL A 95 -2.55 13.17 -4.19
CA VAL A 95 -1.20 13.48 -4.69
C VAL A 95 -0.22 12.38 -4.27
N LEU A 96 -0.36 11.85 -3.06
CA LEU A 96 0.58 10.89 -2.47
C LEU A 96 0.09 9.44 -2.53
N MET A 97 -1.20 9.21 -2.73
CA MET A 97 -1.79 7.88 -2.70
C MET A 97 -2.93 7.71 -3.71
N ASN A 98 -3.08 6.48 -4.19
CA ASN A 98 -4.20 6.11 -5.05
C ASN A 98 -5.46 5.87 -4.22
N CYS A 99 -6.36 6.85 -4.25
CA CYS A 99 -7.62 6.84 -3.52
C CYS A 99 -8.70 6.00 -4.22
N MET A 100 -8.60 4.68 -4.09
CA MET A 100 -9.55 3.73 -4.68
C MET A 100 -10.55 3.21 -3.65
N LYS A 101 -11.84 3.11 -4.02
CA LYS A 101 -12.89 2.55 -3.15
C LYS A 101 -12.81 1.03 -3.00
N ASN A 102 -12.29 0.34 -4.03
CA ASN A 102 -12.00 -1.08 -4.05
C ASN A 102 -10.80 -1.32 -4.97
N SER A 103 -9.62 -1.50 -4.40
CA SER A 103 -8.51 -2.15 -5.09
C SER A 103 -8.35 -3.51 -4.43
N LEU A 104 -9.19 -4.46 -4.82
CA LEU A 104 -8.84 -5.85 -4.61
C LEU A 104 -7.58 -6.06 -5.45
N PHE A 105 -6.46 -6.30 -4.77
CA PHE A 105 -5.32 -6.93 -5.41
C PHE A 105 -5.85 -8.25 -5.97
N ASN A 106 -6.05 -8.29 -7.28
CA ASN A 106 -6.46 -9.48 -8.01
C ASN A 106 -5.22 -10.32 -8.28
#